data_AF-A0A9E2LN75-F1
#
_entry.id   AF-A0A9E2LN75-F1
#
_cell.length_a   1.000
_cell.length_b   1.000
_cell.length_c   1.000
_cell.angle_alpha   90.00
_cell.angle_beta   90.00
_cell.angle_gamma   90.00
#
_symmetry.space_group_name_H-M   'P 1'
#
loop_
_entity.id
_entity.type
_entity.pdbx_description
1 polymer ?
#
loop_
_entity_poly.entity_id
_entity_poly.type
_entity_poly.pdbx_seq_one_letter_code
_entity_poly.pdbx_strand_id
1 'polypeptide(L)'
;MAGKLFLKGIPASQGIAQGKVKIIKGSQDSRKFNRGDILVTRITDPTMVAMIARAGAIVCDIGGIVSHPSIVSRELGIPCVVNTKEATKKLKDGMMVKVDGDKGEIYCVN
;
A
#
# COMPACT_ATOMS: atom_id res chain seq x y z
N MET A 1 -17.19 3.09 12.59
CA MET A 1 -17.55 2.90 11.17
C MET A 1 -16.58 1.90 10.56
N ALA A 2 -17.01 0.65 10.40
CA ALA A 2 -16.19 -0.39 9.76
C ALA A 2 -16.38 -0.28 8.24
N GLY A 3 -15.33 0.09 7.51
CA GLY A 3 -15.35 0.06 6.05
C GLY A 3 -15.64 -1.36 5.54
N LYS A 4 -16.13 -1.49 4.31
CA LYS A 4 -16.37 -2.81 3.71
C LYS A 4 -15.03 -3.41 3.28
N LEU A 5 -14.77 -4.65 3.70
CA LEU A 5 -13.60 -5.41 3.23
C LEU A 5 -13.64 -5.46 1.70
N PHE A 6 -12.58 -4.95 1.08
CA PHE A 6 -12.49 -4.76 -0.36
C PHE A 6 -11.49 -5.72 -0.99
N LEU A 7 -10.31 -5.86 -0.38
CA LEU A 7 -9.24 -6.74 -0.83
C LEU A 7 -8.52 -7.39 0.35
N LYS A 8 -7.86 -8.51 0.06
CA LYS A 8 -6.98 -9.22 0.99
C LYS A 8 -5.65 -9.54 0.34
N GLY A 9 -4.61 -9.60 1.14
CA GLY A 9 -3.29 -10.03 0.74
C GLY A 9 -2.57 -10.68 1.92
N ILE A 10 -1.25 -10.68 1.85
CA ILE A 10 -0.37 -11.16 2.91
C ILE A 10 0.00 -9.97 3.79
N PRO A 11 -0.19 -10.06 5.13
CA PRO A 11 0.30 -9.05 6.05
C PRO A 11 1.83 -9.02 6.01
N ALA A 12 2.40 -7.90 5.56
CA ALA A 12 3.83 -7.74 5.42
C ALA A 12 4.41 -6.88 6.53
N SER A 13 3.73 -5.80 6.93
CA SER A 13 4.16 -4.91 8.01
C SER A 13 2.95 -4.45 8.80
N GLN A 14 3.05 -4.51 10.13
CA GLN A 14 1.97 -4.24 11.08
C GLN A 14 1.56 -2.76 11.08
N GLY A 15 0.37 -2.50 11.62
CA GLY A 15 -0.19 -1.17 11.76
C GLY A 15 -1.37 -0.93 10.82
N ILE A 16 -2.05 0.18 11.07
CA ILE A 16 -3.27 0.56 10.37
C ILE A 16 -3.14 1.99 9.90
N ALA A 17 -3.43 2.24 8.62
CA ALA A 17 -3.48 3.58 8.08
C ALA A 17 -4.64 3.76 7.10
N GLN A 18 -5.07 5.00 6.94
CA GLN A 18 -6.14 5.38 6.02
C GLN A 18 -5.67 6.56 5.19
N GLY A 19 -5.96 6.52 3.88
CA GLY A 19 -5.53 7.57 2.96
C GLY A 19 -6.09 7.38 1.56
N LYS A 20 -5.75 8.32 0.67
CA LYS A 20 -6.13 8.24 -0.75
C LYS A 20 -5.21 7.28 -1.46
N VAL A 21 -5.79 6.39 -2.26
CA VAL A 21 -5.06 5.50 -3.16
C VAL A 21 -4.30 6.34 -4.19
N LYS A 22 -3.03 5.99 -4.37
CA LYS A 22 -2.21 6.43 -5.50
C LYS A 22 -1.60 5.22 -6.16
N ILE A 23 -2.01 4.97 -7.40
CA ILE A 23 -1.48 3.89 -8.23
C ILE A 23 -0.19 4.39 -8.86
N ILE A 24 0.94 3.87 -8.38
CA ILE A 24 2.27 4.25 -8.82
C ILE A 24 2.78 3.18 -9.77
N LYS A 25 3.18 3.59 -10.98
CA LYS A 25 3.81 2.68 -11.96
C LYS A 25 5.33 2.83 -12.02
N GLY A 26 5.85 3.95 -11.52
CA GLY A 26 7.27 4.27 -11.48
C GLY A 26 7.57 5.58 -10.76
N SER A 27 8.85 5.90 -10.59
CA SER A 27 9.32 7.11 -9.87
C SER A 27 8.83 8.44 -10.45
N GLN A 28 8.46 8.48 -11.73
CA GLN A 28 7.88 9.65 -12.40
C GLN A 28 6.53 10.11 -11.80
N ASP A 29 5.81 9.22 -11.12
CA ASP A 29 4.54 9.56 -10.46
C ASP A 29 4.74 10.23 -9.08
N SER A 30 5.99 10.33 -8.60
CA SER A 30 6.33 10.87 -7.28
C SER A 30 5.86 12.30 -7.03
N ARG A 31 5.74 13.14 -8.07
CA ARG A 31 5.22 14.51 -7.95
C ARG A 31 3.74 14.57 -7.59
N LYS A 32 3.00 13.48 -7.81
CA LYS A 32 1.55 13.37 -7.55
C LYS A 32 1.23 12.69 -6.22
N PHE A 33 2.26 12.31 -5.47
CA PHE A 33 2.18 11.54 -4.23
C PHE A 33 2.36 12.45 -3.01
N ASN A 34 1.34 12.54 -2.17
CA ASN A 34 1.39 13.32 -0.95
C ASN A 34 1.72 12.44 0.26
N ARG A 35 2.17 13.07 1.34
CA ARG A 35 2.39 12.36 2.61
C ARG A 35 1.06 11.79 3.12
N GLY A 36 1.08 10.53 3.53
CA GLY A 36 -0.10 9.82 4.03
C GLY A 36 -0.96 9.17 2.94
N ASP A 37 -0.64 9.37 1.66
CA ASP A 37 -1.29 8.63 0.57
C ASP A 37 -0.96 7.13 0.66
N ILE A 38 -1.87 6.29 0.16
CA ILE A 38 -1.70 4.84 0.12
C ILE A 38 -1.04 4.49 -1.21
N LEU A 39 0.20 4.01 -1.15
CA LEU A 39 0.99 3.63 -2.31
C LEU A 39 0.50 2.26 -2.80
N VAL A 40 -0.10 2.23 -3.98
CA VAL A 40 -0.53 1.00 -4.64
C VAL A 40 0.32 0.77 -5.87
N THR A 41 1.03 -0.36 -5.95
CA THR A 41 1.84 -0.70 -7.12
C THR A 41 1.77 -2.20 -7.41
N ARG A 42 2.18 -2.60 -8.61
CA ARG A 42 2.30 -4.02 -8.94
C ARG A 42 3.52 -4.64 -8.28
N ILE A 43 4.65 -3.92 -8.30
CA ILE A 43 5.94 -4.29 -7.73
C ILE A 43 6.63 -3.01 -7.26
N THR A 44 7.31 -3.05 -6.13
CA THR A 44 8.19 -1.95 -5.71
C THR A 44 9.59 -2.15 -6.25
N ASP A 45 10.22 -1.06 -6.62
CA ASP A 45 11.65 -1.00 -6.93
C ASP A 45 12.36 0.01 -6.01
N PRO A 46 13.71 -0.01 -5.93
CA PRO A 46 14.47 0.87 -5.06
C PRO A 46 14.29 2.38 -5.34
N THR A 47 13.83 2.77 -6.53
CA THR A 47 13.59 4.19 -6.85
C THR A 47 12.36 4.74 -6.15
N MET A 48 11.50 3.87 -5.59
CA MET A 48 10.28 4.24 -4.88
C MET A 48 10.49 4.52 -3.38
N VAL A 49 11.71 4.38 -2.84
CA VAL A 49 12.01 4.52 -1.39
C VAL A 49 11.53 5.86 -0.83
N ALA A 50 11.73 6.97 -1.54
CA ALA A 50 11.27 8.29 -1.10
C ALA A 50 9.74 8.43 -1.05
N MET A 51 9.00 7.66 -1.86
CA MET A 51 7.53 7.60 -1.79
C MET A 51 7.09 6.69 -0.65
N ILE A 52 7.72 5.52 -0.53
CA ILE A 52 7.51 4.56 0.56
C ILE A 52 7.64 5.28 1.90
N ALA A 53 8.73 6.01 2.15
CA ALA A 53 8.97 6.73 3.40
C ALA A 53 7.90 7.79 3.74
N ARG A 54 7.10 8.24 2.77
CA ARG A 54 6.03 9.23 2.96
C ARG A 54 4.64 8.59 2.91
N ALA A 55 4.53 7.32 2.54
CA ALA A 55 3.27 6.63 2.39
C ALA A 55 2.59 6.40 3.74
N GLY A 56 1.26 6.48 3.75
CA GLY A 56 0.47 6.05 4.92
C GLY A 56 0.46 4.53 5.04
N ALA A 57 0.35 3.83 3.91
CA ALA A 57 0.51 2.38 3.81
C ALA A 57 0.95 1.99 2.40
N ILE A 58 1.41 0.74 2.25
CA ILE A 58 1.85 0.17 0.99
C ILE A 58 1.00 -1.05 0.65
N VAL A 59 0.54 -1.11 -0.60
CA VAL A 59 -0.22 -2.23 -1.16
C VAL A 59 0.46 -2.69 -2.44
N CYS A 60 0.83 -3.96 -2.51
CA CYS A 60 1.51 -4.54 -3.67
C CYS A 60 0.80 -5.79 -4.20
N ASP A 61 0.61 -5.86 -5.53
CA ASP A 61 0.03 -7.06 -6.15
C ASP A 61 0.96 -8.25 -6.14
N ILE A 62 2.26 -8.00 -6.22
CA ILE A 62 3.31 -9.02 -6.21
C ILE A 62 4.25 -8.75 -5.05
N GLY A 63 4.59 -9.80 -4.32
CA GLY A 63 5.53 -9.72 -3.20
C GLY A 63 5.31 -10.88 -2.23
N GLY A 64 6.29 -11.10 -1.38
CA GLY A 64 6.24 -12.08 -0.30
C GLY A 64 6.62 -11.45 1.03
N ILE A 65 6.47 -12.20 2.12
CA ILE A 65 6.78 -11.74 3.50
C ILE A 65 8.22 -11.23 3.64
N VAL A 66 9.16 -11.79 2.85
CA VAL A 66 10.60 -11.45 2.86
C VAL A 66 11.03 -10.63 1.65
N SER A 67 10.09 -10.09 0.88
CA SER A 67 10.42 -9.28 -0.31
C SER A 67 10.86 -7.87 0.07
N HIS A 68 11.57 -7.20 -0.86
CA HIS A 68 11.99 -5.80 -0.72
C HIS A 68 10.92 -4.84 -0.13
N PRO A 69 9.66 -4.80 -0.63
CA PRO A 69 8.65 -3.93 -0.05
C PRO A 69 8.36 -4.26 1.43
N SER A 70 8.36 -5.54 1.79
CA SER A 70 8.05 -5.99 3.14
C SER A 70 9.14 -5.62 4.14
N ILE A 71 10.41 -5.76 3.76
CA ILE A 71 11.56 -5.43 4.62
C ILE A 71 11.59 -3.91 4.85
N VAL A 72 11.59 -3.12 3.77
CA VAL A 72 11.65 -1.66 3.86
C VAL A 72 10.45 -1.09 4.63
N SER A 73 9.25 -1.64 4.43
CA SER A 73 8.06 -1.18 5.16
C SER A 73 8.17 -1.42 6.67
N ARG A 74 8.76 -2.56 7.09
CA ARG A 74 8.97 -2.87 8.51
C ARG A 74 9.99 -1.94 9.14
N GLU A 75 11.10 -1.70 8.45
CA GLU A 75 12.16 -0.79 8.92
C GLU A 75 11.65 0.64 9.14
N LEU A 76 10.72 1.07 8.29
CA LEU A 76 10.12 2.40 8.35
C LEU A 76 8.85 2.47 9.22
N GLY A 77 8.39 1.34 9.77
CA GLY A 77 7.17 1.28 10.58
C GLY A 77 5.89 1.59 9.80
N ILE A 78 5.87 1.30 8.50
CA ILE A 78 4.76 1.61 7.60
C ILE A 78 3.90 0.35 7.39
N PRO A 79 2.58 0.41 7.56
CA PRO A 79 1.67 -0.70 7.27
C PRO A 79 1.82 -1.19 5.82
N CYS A 80 1.91 -2.50 5.63
CA CYS A 80 2.16 -3.06 4.31
C CYS A 80 1.39 -4.37 4.09
N VAL A 81 0.74 -4.45 2.94
CA VAL A 81 0.04 -5.64 2.45
C VAL A 81 0.55 -5.98 1.06
N VAL A 82 1.04 -7.20 0.88
CA VAL A 82 1.60 -7.67 -0.40
C VAL A 82 0.78 -8.82 -0.95
N ASN A 83 1.06 -9.24 -2.19
CA ASN A 83 0.39 -10.34 -2.85
C ASN A 83 -1.14 -10.20 -2.94
N THR A 84 -1.64 -8.96 -3.14
CA THR A 84 -3.07 -8.70 -3.34
C THR A 84 -3.59 -9.18 -4.69
N LYS A 85 -2.69 -9.53 -5.63
CA LYS A 85 -2.92 -10.02 -7.00
C LYS A 85 -3.65 -9.06 -7.95
N GLU A 86 -4.54 -8.21 -7.44
CA GLU A 86 -5.47 -7.41 -8.24
C GLU A 86 -5.79 -6.01 -7.65
N ALA A 87 -5.06 -5.54 -6.65
CA ALA A 87 -5.19 -4.20 -6.09
C ALA A 87 -4.98 -3.10 -7.12
N THR A 88 -3.97 -3.19 -8.00
CA THR A 88 -3.76 -2.16 -9.05
C THR A 88 -4.90 -2.11 -10.08
N LYS A 89 -5.74 -3.15 -10.15
CA LYS A 89 -6.89 -3.24 -11.06
C LYS A 89 -8.20 -2.83 -10.39
N LYS A 90 -8.39 -3.20 -9.12
CA LYS A 90 -9.63 -2.97 -8.37
C LYS A 90 -9.67 -1.63 -7.65
N LEU A 91 -8.53 -1.15 -7.15
CA LEU A 91 -8.45 0.19 -6.56
C LEU A 91 -8.37 1.26 -7.66
N LYS A 92 -8.80 2.47 -7.34
CA LYS A 92 -8.77 3.62 -8.24
C LYS A 92 -8.01 4.77 -7.59
N ASP A 93 -7.27 5.53 -8.39
CA ASP A 93 -6.62 6.74 -7.92
C ASP A 93 -7.61 7.69 -7.23
N GLY A 94 -7.23 8.20 -6.06
CA GLY A 94 -8.04 9.10 -5.24
C GLY A 94 -9.07 8.42 -4.33
N MET A 95 -9.28 7.11 -4.46
CA MET A 95 -10.19 6.34 -3.62
C MET A 95 -9.71 6.34 -2.17
N MET A 96 -10.60 6.57 -1.20
CA MET A 96 -10.25 6.50 0.22
C MET A 96 -10.29 5.05 0.69
N VAL A 97 -9.17 4.56 1.22
CA VAL A 97 -9.08 3.20 1.75
C VAL A 97 -8.40 3.18 3.11
N LYS A 98 -8.77 2.19 3.91
CA LYS A 98 -8.09 1.84 5.15
C LYS A 98 -7.35 0.52 4.94
N VAL A 99 -6.06 0.50 5.24
CA VAL A 99 -5.19 -0.67 5.14
C VAL A 99 -4.89 -1.16 6.56
N ASP A 100 -5.14 -2.43 6.80
CA ASP A 100 -4.80 -3.15 8.03
C ASP A 100 -3.66 -4.12 7.70
N GLY A 101 -2.44 -3.70 8.04
CA GLY A 101 -1.22 -4.45 7.81
C GLY A 101 -1.04 -5.65 8.75
N ASP A 102 -1.75 -5.66 9.88
CA ASP A 102 -1.77 -6.79 10.82
C ASP A 102 -2.55 -7.97 10.24
N LYS A 103 -3.69 -7.71 9.61
CA LYS A 103 -4.56 -8.74 9.04
C LYS A 103 -4.34 -9.00 7.55
N GLY A 104 -3.63 -8.11 6.86
CA GLY A 104 -3.49 -8.16 5.41
C GLY A 104 -4.78 -7.78 4.69
N GLU A 105 -5.55 -6.85 5.26
CA GLU A 105 -6.90 -6.51 4.81
C GLU A 105 -6.98 -5.05 4.36
N ILE A 106 -7.70 -4.81 3.26
CA ILE A 106 -7.91 -3.47 2.72
C ILE A 106 -9.40 -3.22 2.67
N TYR A 107 -9.81 -2.09 3.23
CA TYR A 107 -11.20 -1.69 3.39
C TYR A 107 -11.47 -0.43 2.57
N CYS A 108 -12.57 -0.43 1.83
CA CYS A 108 -13.06 0.79 1.19
C CYS A 108 -13.76 1.66 2.24
N VAL A 109 -13.40 2.94 2.29
CA VAL A 109 -14.07 3.94 3.13
C VAL A 109 -14.87 4.83 2.17
N ASN A 110 -16.20 4.70 2.23
CA ASN A 110 -17.12 5.59 1.51
C ASN A 110 -17.38 6.85 2.33
#